data_AF-A0A5B9WGM8-F1
#
_entry.id   AF-A0A5B9WGM8-F1
#
_cell.length_a   1.000
_cell.length_b   1.000
_cell.length_c   1.000
_cell.angle_alpha   90.00
_cell.angle_beta   90.00
_cell.angle_gamma   90.00
#
_symmetry.space_group_name_H-M   'P 1'
#
loop_
_entity.id
_entity.type
_entity.pdbx_description
1 polymer ?
#
loop_
_entity_poly.entity_id
_entity_poly.type
_entity_poly.pdbx_seq_one_letter_code
_entity_poly.pdbx_strand_id
1 'polypeptide(L)'
;MLARPQVEIVLSEELWRSLSHRARELGVPLELVAAGLVCDTIHPEPGDDALSPARGRPQFASPRQRRVRTESHSPMRTVRH
;
A
#
# COMPACT_ATOMS: atom_id res chain seq x y z
N MET A 1 -14.30 -33.16 -16.54
CA MET A 1 -13.27 -32.16 -16.17
C MET A 1 -13.66 -30.84 -16.80
N LEU A 2 -14.01 -29.82 -16.02
CA LEU A 2 -14.20 -28.47 -16.57
C LEU A 2 -12.81 -27.86 -16.79
N ALA A 3 -12.49 -27.53 -18.04
CA ALA A 3 -11.26 -26.81 -18.35
C ALA A 3 -11.27 -25.47 -17.60
N ARG A 4 -10.16 -25.14 -16.93
CA ARG A 4 -10.04 -23.82 -16.30
C ARG A 4 -10.04 -22.77 -17.40
N PRO A 5 -10.82 -21.68 -17.28
CA PRO A 5 -10.80 -20.61 -18.26
C PRO A 5 -9.39 -20.02 -18.31
N GLN A 6 -8.87 -19.86 -19.53
CA GLN A 6 -7.59 -19.21 -19.80
C GLN A 6 -7.86 -17.84 -20.39
N VAL A 7 -7.11 -16.85 -19.93
CA VAL A 7 -7.21 -15.46 -20.41
C VAL A 7 -5.83 -15.05 -20.89
N GLU A 8 -5.76 -14.53 -22.11
CA GLU A 8 -4.55 -13.93 -22.64
C GLU A 8 -4.55 -12.44 -22.33
N ILE A 9 -3.43 -11.95 -21.79
CA ILE A 9 -3.26 -10.54 -21.43
C ILE A 9 -2.15 -9.98 -22.32
N VAL A 10 -2.51 -9.03 -23.18
CA VAL A 10 -1.55 -8.31 -24.03
C VAL A 10 -1.09 -7.06 -23.29
N LEU A 11 0.21 -6.94 -23.09
CA LEU A 11 0.84 -5.82 -22.40
C LEU A 11 1.70 -5.01 -23.38
N SER A 12 1.85 -3.71 -23.13
CA SER A 12 2.88 -2.94 -23.81
C SER A 12 4.27 -3.44 -23.41
N GLU A 13 5.25 -3.26 -24.29
CA GLU A 13 6.66 -3.62 -24.04
C GLU A 13 7.18 -3.01 -22.72
N GLU A 14 6.86 -1.75 -22.46
CA GLU A 14 7.27 -1.02 -21.25
C GLU A 14 6.66 -1.62 -19.97
N LEU A 15 5.35 -1.90 -20.01
CA LEU A 15 4.64 -2.48 -18.88
C LEU A 15 5.10 -3.91 -18.61
N TRP A 16 5.31 -4.70 -19.67
CA TRP A 16 5.88 -6.04 -19.57
C TRP A 16 7.24 -6.04 -18.86
N ARG A 17 8.16 -5.15 -19.26
CA ARG A 17 9.49 -5.02 -18.63
C ARG A 17 9.39 -4.66 -17.16
N SER A 18 8.54 -3.68 -16.83
CA SER A 18 8.33 -3.21 -15.46
C SER A 18 7.76 -4.31 -14.56
N LEU A 19 6.73 -5.02 -15.01
CA LEU A 19 6.13 -6.13 -14.25
C LEU A 19 7.07 -7.33 -14.13
N SER A 20 7.84 -7.63 -15.19
CA SER A 20 8.85 -8.69 -15.17
C SER A 20 9.95 -8.41 -14.14
N HIS A 21 10.42 -7.16 -14.06
CA HIS A 21 11.37 -6.75 -13.05
C HIS A 21 10.77 -6.94 -11.65
N ARG A 22 9.54 -6.48 -11.45
CA ARG A 22 8.84 -6.58 -10.16
C ARG A 22 8.61 -8.03 -9.72
N ALA A 23 8.23 -8.91 -10.64
CA ALA A 23 8.06 -10.34 -10.39
C ALA A 23 9.37 -10.97 -9.88
N ARG A 24 10.50 -10.60 -10.48
CA ARG A 24 11.84 -11.06 -10.06
C ARG A 24 12.24 -10.52 -8.69
N GLU A 25 11.98 -9.25 -8.40
CA GLU A 25 12.22 -8.66 -7.06
C GLU A 25 11.44 -9.39 -5.96
N LEU A 26 10.18 -9.75 -6.26
CA LEU A 26 9.29 -10.43 -5.32
C LEU A 26 9.50 -11.94 -5.28
N GLY A 27 10.27 -12.50 -6.22
CA GLY A 27 10.49 -13.95 -6.32
C GLY A 27 9.23 -14.73 -6.69
N VAL A 28 8.28 -14.12 -7.41
CA VAL A 28 7.00 -14.73 -7.80
C VAL A 28 6.86 -14.82 -9.33
N PRO A 29 6.02 -15.74 -9.84
CA PRO A 29 5.66 -15.77 -11.25
C PRO A 29 4.98 -14.47 -11.70
N LEU A 30 5.26 -14.06 -12.94
CA LEU A 30 4.70 -12.85 -13.53
C LEU A 30 3.17 -12.88 -13.61
N GLU A 31 2.61 -14.06 -13.81
CA GLU A 31 1.17 -14.31 -13.89
C GLU A 31 0.45 -13.90 -12.60
N LEU A 32 1.10 -14.07 -11.44
CA LEU A 32 0.52 -13.64 -10.16
C LEU A 32 0.53 -12.12 -10.01
N VAL A 33 1.59 -11.46 -10.50
CA VAL A 33 1.67 -9.99 -10.49
C VAL A 33 0.62 -9.40 -11.43
N ALA A 34 0.49 -9.95 -12.64
CA ALA A 34 -0.52 -9.53 -13.60
C ALA A 34 -1.93 -9.79 -13.08
N ALA A 35 -2.19 -10.95 -12.48
CA ALA A 35 -3.48 -11.24 -11.85
C ALA A 35 -3.80 -10.27 -10.70
N GLY A 36 -2.82 -9.93 -9.86
CA GLY A 36 -2.97 -8.93 -8.81
C GLY A 36 -3.39 -7.57 -9.36
N LEU A 37 -2.69 -7.08 -10.39
CA LEU A 37 -3.03 -5.82 -11.06
C LEU A 37 -4.46 -5.81 -11.62
N VAL A 38 -4.89 -6.91 -12.24
CA VAL A 38 -6.26 -7.06 -12.75
C VAL A 38 -7.27 -7.07 -11.60
N CYS A 39 -6.98 -7.76 -10.50
CA CYS A 39 -7.85 -7.76 -9.32
C CYS A 39 -8.00 -6.35 -8.72
N ASP A 40 -6.88 -5.63 -8.55
CA ASP A 40 -6.86 -4.28 -7.97
C ASP A 40 -7.60 -3.25 -8.84
N THR A 41 -7.59 -3.43 -10.16
CA THR A 41 -8.29 -2.53 -11.09
C THR A 41 -9.80 -2.79 -11.15
N ILE A 42 -10.23 -4.05 -10.99
CA ILE A 42 -11.66 -4.42 -10.98
C ILE A 42 -12.28 -4.17 -9.61
N HIS A 43 -11.53 -4.43 -8.54
CA HIS A 43 -11.92 -4.19 -7.15
C HIS A 43 -10.97 -3.16 -6.54
N PRO A 44 -11.08 -1.88 -6.91
CA PRO A 44 -10.35 -0.85 -6.21
C PRO A 44 -10.81 -0.89 -4.75
N GLU A 45 -9.91 -1.28 -3.84
CA GLU A 45 -10.17 -1.19 -2.40
C GLU A 45 -10.71 0.23 -2.11
N PRO A 46 -11.80 0.37 -1.33
CA PRO A 46 -12.27 1.68 -0.94
C PRO A 46 -11.18 2.30 -0.06
N GLY A 47 -10.41 3.22 -0.63
CA GLY A 47 -9.37 3.94 0.09
C GLY A 47 -9.94 4.54 1.37
N ASP A 48 -9.32 4.19 2.51
CA ASP A 48 -9.20 4.91 3.80
C ASP A 48 -10.31 5.91 4.27
N ASP A 49 -11.56 5.80 3.84
CA ASP A 49 -12.68 6.66 4.26
C ASP A 49 -13.87 5.89 4.88
N ALA A 50 -13.72 4.59 5.15
CA ALA A 50 -14.76 3.80 5.82
C ALA A 50 -14.35 3.41 7.24
N LEU A 51 -14.74 4.26 8.19
CA LEU A 51 -14.77 3.93 9.62
C LEU A 51 -15.73 2.75 9.89
N SER A 52 -15.20 1.72 10.57
CA SER A 52 -15.85 0.79 11.53
C SER A 52 -16.12 -0.67 11.07
N PRO A 53 -16.38 -1.64 11.98
CA PRO A 53 -15.34 -2.35 12.74
C PRO A 53 -15.63 -3.87 12.86
N ALA A 54 -14.75 -4.78 12.42
CA ALA A 54 -14.81 -6.17 12.93
C ALA A 54 -13.63 -7.05 12.49
N ARG A 55 -13.16 -7.84 13.46
CA ARG A 55 -12.35 -9.06 13.36
C ARG A 55 -10.86 -8.88 13.11
N GLY A 56 -10.15 -9.00 14.23
CA GLY A 56 -8.73 -8.76 14.37
C GLY A 56 -7.82 -9.71 13.59
N ARG A 57 -6.66 -9.15 13.25
CA ARG A 57 -5.38 -9.84 13.16
C ARG A 57 -4.29 -8.86 13.58
N PRO A 58 -3.14 -9.35 14.09
CA PRO A 58 -2.33 -8.62 15.04
C PRO A 58 -1.53 -7.51 14.37
N GLN A 59 -1.48 -6.38 15.08
CA GLN A 59 -0.71 -5.20 14.75
C GLN A 59 0.78 -5.57 14.68
N PHE A 60 1.37 -5.51 13.49
CA PHE A 60 2.80 -5.26 13.38
C PHE A 60 3.02 -3.82 13.84
N ALA A 61 3.30 -3.67 15.14
CA ALA A 61 3.72 -2.42 15.73
C ALA A 61 5.06 -1.99 15.12
N SER A 62 5.10 -0.83 14.49
CA SER A 62 6.32 -0.10 14.10
C SER A 62 5.98 1.37 13.83
N PRO A 63 6.94 2.28 14.03
CA PRO A 63 7.05 3.06 15.25
C PRO A 63 6.38 4.44 15.14
N ARG A 64 5.95 4.97 16.29
CA ARG A 64 5.38 6.31 16.44
C ARG A 64 6.31 7.39 15.88
N GLN A 65 6.03 7.88 14.69
CA GLN A 65 6.46 9.20 14.24
C GLN A 65 5.26 10.04 13.87
N ARG A 66 4.81 10.87 14.83
CA ARG A 66 4.31 12.24 14.58
C ARG A 66 3.76 12.83 15.87
N ARG A 67 4.34 13.97 16.27
CA ARG A 67 3.65 15.26 16.10
C ARG A 67 4.66 16.38 16.37
N VAL A 68 5.06 17.04 15.29
CA VAL A 68 5.49 18.43 15.33
C VAL A 68 4.26 19.21 15.83
N ARG A 69 4.31 19.68 17.08
CA ARG A 69 3.40 20.71 17.56
C ARG A 69 4.10 22.05 17.41
N THR A 70 3.82 22.71 16.31
CA THR A 70 3.82 24.17 16.23
C THR A 70 2.71 24.71 17.10
N GLU A 71 3.05 25.68 17.95
CA GLU A 71 2.22 26.73 18.59
C GLU A 71 2.89 27.08 19.92
N SER A 72 3.01 28.31 20.39
CA SER A 72 2.91 29.66 19.87
C SER A 72 3.22 30.53 21.10
N HIS A 73 4.18 31.46 20.96
CA HIS A 73 4.32 32.69 21.76
C HIS A 73 4.66 32.70 23.28
N SER A 74 5.52 33.70 23.56
CA SER A 74 6.22 34.14 24.78
C SER A 74 5.30 34.83 25.83
N PRO A 75 5.71 35.08 27.10
CA PRO A 75 6.67 36.16 27.40
C PRO A 75 7.62 36.00 28.62
N MET A 76 8.60 36.91 28.66
CA MET A 76 9.66 37.14 29.65
C MET A 76 9.27 37.05 31.14
N ARG A 77 10.23 36.66 32.00
CA ARG A 77 10.54 37.39 33.24
C ARG A 77 11.94 37.07 33.78
N THR A 78 12.79 38.09 33.76
CA THR A 78 14.02 38.25 34.54
C THR A 78 13.71 38.23 36.04
N VAL A 79 14.43 37.44 36.84
CA VAL A 79 14.77 37.77 38.24
C VAL A 79 16.12 37.15 38.60
N ARG A 80 17.05 37.99 39.09
CA ARG A 80 18.34 37.63 39.68
C ARG A 80 18.14 37.02 41.08
N HIS A 81 19.04 36.14 41.52
CA HIS A 81 19.73 36.26 42.81
C HIS A 81 21.03 35.46 42.75
#